data_AF-A0A350X9X5-F1
#
_entry.id   AF-A0A350X9X5-F1
#
_cell.length_a   1.000
_cell.length_b   1.000
_cell.length_c   1.000
_cell.angle_alpha   90.00
_cell.angle_beta   90.00
_cell.angle_gamma   90.00
#
_symmetry.space_group_name_H-M   'P 1'
#
loop_
_entity.id
_entity.type
_entity.pdbx_description
1 polymer ?
#
loop_
_entity_poly.entity_id
_entity_poly.type
_entity_poly.pdbx_seq_one_letter_code
_entity_poly.pdbx_strand_id
1 'polypeptide(L)'
;MLNRTGHFWEKRYFCEGFPASDRERALNTLRYIHGNPKAAKMRSGFFYEFSNYGSYDQLTNDGLTQWHPAFLQLGSSLSDCARKYRGFCHRYQPKSKPARKCDWGNKFLAGFNLKGGKEKGTRANSTPPSSPPVLSKSGAGCQVSETPEVRAVAERFIKANQAPRQEKRHV
;
A
#
# COMPACT_ATOMS: atom_id res chain seq x y z
N MET A 1 22.61 -15.32 -4.32
CA MET A 1 21.76 -14.31 -3.64
C MET A 1 22.26 -12.92 -4.03
N LEU A 2 21.38 -11.97 -4.30
CA LEU A 2 21.75 -10.62 -4.72
C LEU A 2 22.42 -9.90 -3.54
N ASN A 3 23.71 -9.55 -3.64
CA ASN A 3 24.50 -8.85 -2.61
C ASN A 3 24.00 -7.42 -2.35
N ARG A 4 22.75 -7.27 -1.91
CA ARG A 4 22.12 -5.98 -1.58
C ARG A 4 22.16 -5.77 -0.07
N THR A 5 22.66 -4.62 0.34
CA THR A 5 22.67 -4.13 1.73
C THR A 5 21.62 -3.02 1.88
N GLY A 6 20.86 -3.00 2.97
CA GLY A 6 19.79 -2.01 3.22
C GLY A 6 18.56 -2.57 3.95
N HIS A 7 17.52 -1.75 4.11
CA HIS A 7 16.24 -2.15 4.70
C HIS A 7 15.29 -2.72 3.63
N PHE A 8 14.69 -3.87 3.89
CA PHE A 8 13.75 -4.52 2.98
C PHE A 8 12.39 -3.78 2.92
N TRP A 9 11.98 -3.17 4.03
CA TRP A 9 10.69 -2.49 4.17
C TRP A 9 10.79 -1.00 3.87
N GLU A 10 9.71 -0.45 3.30
CA GLU A 10 9.52 0.99 3.25
C GLU A 10 9.26 1.55 4.66
N LYS A 11 9.69 2.80 4.91
CA LYS A 11 9.62 3.44 6.24
C LYS A 11 8.19 3.65 6.75
N ARG A 12 7.20 3.69 5.86
CA ARG A 12 5.78 3.95 6.17
C ARG A 12 4.90 3.02 5.33
N TYR A 13 3.73 2.70 5.87
CA TYR A 13 2.70 1.96 5.16
C TYR A 13 1.40 2.78 5.08
N PHE A 14 0.55 2.41 4.12
CA PHE A 14 -0.79 2.98 3.99
C PHE A 14 -1.76 2.20 4.88
N CYS A 15 -2.57 2.93 5.66
CA CYS A 15 -3.63 2.35 6.48
C CYS A 15 -4.85 3.27 6.41
N GLU A 16 -6.01 2.69 6.14
CA GLU A 16 -7.29 3.39 6.12
C GLU A 16 -8.36 2.42 6.64
N GLY A 17 -9.01 2.78 7.75
CA GLY A 17 -10.16 2.06 8.27
C GLY A 17 -11.45 2.49 7.56
N PHE A 18 -12.42 1.59 7.51
CA PHE A 18 -13.76 1.89 7.00
C PHE A 18 -14.82 1.18 7.87
N PRO A 19 -16.07 1.67 7.93
CA PRO A 19 -17.12 1.07 8.75
C PRO A 19 -17.37 -0.40 8.39
N ALA A 20 -17.61 -1.24 9.38
CA ALA A 20 -17.90 -2.67 9.15
C ALA A 20 -19.17 -2.92 8.32
N SER A 21 -20.09 -1.95 8.30
CA SER A 21 -21.31 -1.97 7.49
C SER A 21 -21.08 -1.68 6.00
N ASP A 22 -19.93 -1.10 5.64
CA ASP A 22 -19.59 -0.71 4.26
C ASP A 22 -19.10 -1.92 3.45
N ARG A 23 -20.08 -2.70 3.01
CA ARG A 23 -19.86 -3.92 2.22
C ARG A 23 -19.27 -3.63 0.85
N GLU A 24 -19.67 -2.51 0.25
CA GLU A 24 -19.19 -2.13 -1.08
C GLU A 24 -17.69 -1.81 -1.01
N ARG A 25 -17.26 -1.03 -0.02
CA ARG A 25 -15.84 -0.74 0.21
C ARG A 25 -15.05 -2.01 0.48
N ALA A 26 -15.58 -2.94 1.28
CA ALA A 26 -14.93 -4.22 1.55
C ALA A 26 -14.71 -5.03 0.26
N LEU A 27 -15.77 -5.23 -0.54
CA LEU A 27 -15.70 -5.99 -1.79
C LEU A 27 -14.78 -5.33 -2.82
N ASN A 28 -14.85 -4.00 -2.96
CA ASN A 28 -13.98 -3.25 -3.86
C ASN A 28 -12.51 -3.36 -3.45
N THR A 29 -12.23 -3.32 -2.14
CA THR A 29 -10.87 -3.48 -1.60
C THR A 29 -10.33 -4.89 -1.86
N LEU A 30 -11.13 -5.93 -1.59
CA LEU A 30 -10.75 -7.32 -1.91
C LEU A 30 -10.45 -7.49 -3.40
N ARG A 31 -11.34 -6.99 -4.27
CA ARG A 31 -11.15 -7.02 -5.72
C ARG A 31 -9.89 -6.29 -6.18
N TYR A 32 -9.58 -5.15 -5.56
CA TYR A 32 -8.34 -4.41 -5.86
C TYR A 32 -7.11 -5.23 -5.50
N ILE A 33 -7.09 -5.86 -4.32
CA ILE A 33 -5.98 -6.71 -3.86
C ILE A 33 -5.80 -7.90 -4.81
N HIS A 34 -6.86 -8.65 -5.11
CA HIS A 34 -6.81 -9.81 -6.01
C HIS A 34 -6.53 -9.43 -7.46
N GLY A 35 -6.92 -8.24 -7.89
CA GLY A 35 -6.64 -7.71 -9.22
C GLY A 35 -5.23 -7.14 -9.38
N ASN A 36 -4.48 -6.94 -8.30
CA ASN A 36 -3.18 -6.27 -8.34
C ASN A 36 -2.11 -7.02 -9.17
N PRO A 37 -1.95 -8.35 -9.06
CA PRO A 37 -1.00 -9.09 -9.90
C PRO A 37 -1.30 -8.92 -11.40
N LYS A 38 -2.59 -8.87 -11.77
CA LYS A 38 -3.04 -8.60 -13.13
C LYS A 38 -2.73 -7.16 -13.55
N ALA A 39 -3.06 -6.18 -12.71
CA ALA A 39 -2.81 -4.77 -12.98
C ALA A 39 -1.30 -4.44 -13.12
N ALA A 40 -0.46 -5.13 -12.35
CA ALA A 40 0.99 -5.03 -12.41
C ALA A 40 1.62 -5.81 -13.57
N LYS A 41 0.81 -6.47 -14.43
CA LYS A 41 1.24 -7.31 -15.55
C LYS A 41 2.12 -8.51 -15.14
N MET A 42 2.01 -8.97 -13.89
CA MET A 42 2.67 -10.19 -13.43
C MET A 42 1.93 -11.45 -13.88
N ARG A 43 0.60 -11.35 -14.08
CA ARG A 43 -0.28 -12.42 -14.53
C ARG A 43 -1.35 -11.87 -15.48
N SER A 44 -1.93 -12.74 -16.32
CA SER A 44 -3.04 -12.37 -17.21
C SER A 44 -4.41 -12.41 -16.52
N GLY A 45 -4.57 -13.30 -15.53
CA GLY A 45 -5.80 -13.50 -14.77
C GLY A 45 -5.70 -13.06 -13.31
N PHE A 46 -6.79 -13.27 -12.58
CA PHE A 46 -6.84 -13.04 -11.12
C PHE A 46 -6.15 -14.12 -10.31
N PHE A 47 -6.12 -15.35 -10.82
CA PHE A 47 -5.46 -16.44 -10.11
C PHE A 47 -3.95 -16.21 -10.01
N TYR A 48 -3.48 -16.20 -8.76
CA TYR A 48 -2.08 -16.06 -8.40
C TYR A 48 -1.83 -16.85 -7.11
N GLU A 49 -0.82 -17.72 -7.15
CA GLU A 49 -0.49 -18.67 -6.07
C GLU A 49 -0.18 -17.96 -4.74
N PHE A 50 0.41 -16.77 -4.81
CA PHE A 50 0.72 -15.95 -3.62
C PHE A 50 -0.40 -14.98 -3.25
N SER A 51 -1.65 -15.32 -3.57
CA SER A 51 -2.84 -14.57 -3.17
C SER A 51 -3.93 -15.53 -2.73
N ASN A 52 -4.81 -15.10 -1.84
CA ASN A 52 -5.95 -15.92 -1.43
C ASN A 52 -7.14 -15.86 -2.39
N TYR A 53 -6.97 -15.38 -3.64
CA TYR A 53 -8.08 -15.32 -4.60
C TYR A 53 -8.70 -16.70 -4.86
N GLY A 54 -7.89 -17.77 -4.90
CA GLY A 54 -8.37 -19.15 -5.07
C GLY A 54 -9.38 -19.56 -3.98
N SER A 55 -9.18 -19.10 -2.75
CA SER A 55 -10.08 -19.39 -1.63
C SER A 55 -11.45 -18.72 -1.78
N TYR A 56 -11.55 -17.63 -2.55
CA TYR A 56 -12.83 -16.97 -2.88
C TYR A 56 -13.45 -17.52 -4.16
N ASP A 57 -12.62 -17.84 -5.15
CA ASP A 57 -13.05 -18.23 -6.49
C ASP A 57 -13.36 -19.73 -6.60
N GLN A 58 -12.44 -20.55 -6.13
CA GLN A 58 -12.46 -22.01 -6.24
C GLN A 58 -12.85 -22.68 -4.92
N LEU A 59 -13.07 -21.89 -3.86
CA LEU A 59 -13.36 -22.36 -2.50
C LEU A 59 -12.26 -23.30 -1.96
N THR A 60 -11.01 -23.08 -2.38
CA THR A 60 -9.86 -23.84 -1.88
C THR A 60 -9.65 -23.56 -0.40
N ASN A 61 -9.35 -24.61 0.36
CA ASN A 61 -8.94 -24.45 1.76
C ASN A 61 -7.43 -24.23 1.82
N ASP A 62 -7.02 -22.98 2.08
CA ASP A 62 -5.62 -22.61 2.31
C ASP A 62 -5.24 -22.62 3.81
N GLY A 63 -6.17 -23.01 4.69
CA GLY A 63 -5.98 -23.06 6.14
C GLY A 63 -5.88 -21.69 6.83
N LEU A 64 -6.00 -20.58 6.09
CA LEU A 64 -5.74 -19.23 6.60
C LEU A 64 -6.89 -18.26 6.31
N THR A 65 -7.53 -18.40 5.16
CA THR A 65 -8.53 -17.45 4.69
C THR A 65 -9.84 -17.62 5.45
N GLN A 66 -10.24 -16.55 6.11
CA GLN A 66 -11.61 -16.36 6.58
C GLN A 66 -12.34 -15.44 5.61
N TRP A 67 -13.49 -15.89 5.12
CA TRP A 67 -14.27 -15.10 4.20
C TRP A 67 -14.93 -13.91 4.90
N HIS A 68 -14.82 -12.73 4.27
CA HIS A 68 -15.45 -11.52 4.75
C HIS A 68 -16.98 -11.63 4.72
N PRO A 69 -17.75 -11.08 5.69
CA PRO A 69 -19.22 -11.14 5.69
C PRO A 69 -19.85 -10.59 4.41
N ALA A 70 -19.26 -9.55 3.81
CA ALA A 70 -19.71 -9.00 2.53
C ALA A 70 -19.63 -10.00 1.37
N PHE A 71 -18.65 -10.92 1.36
CA PHE A 71 -18.58 -12.01 0.38
C PHE A 71 -19.66 -13.05 0.63
N LEU A 72 -19.84 -13.45 1.90
CA LEU A 72 -20.84 -14.46 2.29
C LEU A 72 -22.27 -14.02 1.98
N GLN A 73 -22.51 -12.71 1.94
CA GLN A 73 -23.81 -12.13 1.60
C GLN A 73 -24.05 -11.97 0.09
N LEU A 74 -23.10 -12.34 -0.77
CA LEU A 74 -23.30 -12.26 -2.23
C LEU A 74 -24.35 -13.27 -2.71
N GLY A 75 -24.46 -14.42 -2.07
CA GLY A 75 -25.30 -15.53 -2.52
C GLY A 75 -25.89 -16.35 -1.38
N SER A 76 -26.80 -17.26 -1.73
CA SER A 76 -27.45 -18.14 -0.76
C SER A 76 -26.61 -19.36 -0.38
N SER A 77 -25.53 -19.62 -1.11
CA SER A 77 -24.57 -20.71 -0.85
C SER A 77 -23.15 -20.25 -1.18
N LEU A 78 -22.14 -20.94 -0.64
CA LEU A 78 -20.73 -20.61 -0.92
C LEU A 78 -20.40 -20.68 -2.42
N SER A 79 -20.93 -21.67 -3.14
CA SER A 79 -20.76 -21.78 -4.59
C SER A 79 -21.36 -20.58 -5.33
N ASP A 80 -22.54 -20.12 -4.88
CA ASP A 80 -23.17 -18.92 -5.43
C ASP A 80 -22.35 -17.66 -5.14
N CYS A 81 -21.83 -17.52 -3.91
CA CYS A 81 -20.93 -16.44 -3.54
C CYS A 81 -19.67 -16.42 -4.41
N ALA A 82 -19.01 -17.56 -4.58
CA ALA A 82 -17.82 -17.71 -5.41
C ALA A 82 -18.10 -17.33 -6.88
N ARG A 83 -19.19 -17.84 -7.45
CA ARG A 83 -19.63 -17.53 -8.82
C ARG A 83 -19.89 -16.04 -9.01
N LYS A 84 -20.63 -15.41 -8.10
CA LYS A 84 -20.92 -13.96 -8.15
C LYS A 84 -19.66 -13.13 -7.95
N TYR A 85 -18.78 -13.54 -7.04
CA TYR A 85 -17.52 -12.87 -6.77
C TYR A 85 -16.57 -12.95 -7.97
N ARG A 86 -16.43 -14.12 -8.60
CA ARG A 86 -15.70 -14.31 -9.86
C ARG A 86 -16.17 -13.33 -10.93
N GLY A 87 -17.49 -13.27 -11.16
CA GLY A 87 -18.09 -12.33 -12.10
C GLY A 87 -17.81 -10.87 -11.74
N PHE A 88 -17.89 -10.52 -10.46
CA PHE A 88 -17.58 -9.18 -9.96
C PHE A 88 -16.10 -8.78 -10.19
N CYS A 89 -15.17 -9.71 -10.00
CA CYS A 89 -13.75 -9.50 -10.28
C CYS A 89 -13.47 -9.37 -11.78
N HIS A 90 -14.07 -10.18 -12.65
CA HIS A 90 -13.84 -10.08 -14.09
C HIS A 90 -14.25 -8.73 -14.69
N ARG A 91 -15.21 -8.03 -14.08
CA ARG A 91 -15.60 -6.66 -14.48
C ARG A 91 -14.59 -5.59 -14.06
N TYR A 92 -13.57 -5.93 -13.28
CA TYR A 92 -12.54 -4.99 -12.85
C TYR A 92 -11.67 -4.57 -14.03
N GLN A 93 -11.62 -3.26 -14.26
CA GLN A 93 -10.71 -2.63 -15.21
C GLN A 93 -9.79 -1.69 -14.42
N PRO A 94 -8.53 -2.07 -14.18
CA PRO A 94 -7.58 -1.22 -13.48
C PRO A 94 -7.41 0.10 -14.22
N LYS A 95 -7.59 1.21 -13.51
CA LYS A 95 -7.26 2.53 -14.06
C LYS A 95 -5.74 2.64 -14.17
N SER A 96 -5.25 3.09 -15.33
CA SER A 96 -3.83 3.39 -15.50
C SER A 96 -3.41 4.47 -14.51
N LYS A 97 -2.43 4.19 -13.66
CA LYS A 97 -1.84 5.23 -12.83
C LYS A 97 -1.07 6.19 -13.75
N PRO A 98 -1.29 7.51 -13.67
CA PRO A 98 -0.47 8.45 -14.41
C PRO A 98 0.98 8.28 -13.96
N ALA A 99 1.90 8.26 -14.92
CA ALA A 99 3.33 8.21 -14.61
C ALA A 99 3.69 9.47 -13.81
N ARG A 100 3.95 9.29 -12.51
CA ARG A 100 4.50 10.37 -11.68
C ARG A 100 5.99 10.46 -11.98
N LYS A 101 6.44 11.63 -12.44
CA LYS A 101 7.87 11.92 -12.48
C LYS A 101 8.38 11.94 -11.04
N CYS A 102 9.40 11.15 -10.79
CA CYS A 102 10.03 11.06 -9.48
C CYS A 102 10.97 12.27 -9.32
N ASP A 103 10.55 13.28 -8.55
CA ASP A 103 11.35 14.50 -8.31
C ASP A 103 12.52 14.29 -7.33
N TRP A 104 12.74 13.06 -6.84
CA TRP A 104 13.87 12.76 -5.95
C TRP A 104 15.22 13.15 -6.56
N GLY A 105 15.40 13.00 -7.87
CA GLY A 105 16.63 13.40 -8.57
C GLY A 105 16.71 14.89 -8.91
N ASN A 106 15.55 15.55 -9.10
CA ASN A 106 15.50 16.95 -9.52
C ASN A 106 16.00 17.90 -8.42
N LYS A 107 15.76 17.58 -7.14
CA LYS A 107 16.29 18.38 -6.02
C LYS A 107 17.78 18.20 -5.79
N PHE A 108 18.34 17.03 -6.09
CA PHE A 108 19.78 16.79 -5.97
C PHE A 108 20.56 17.56 -7.05
N LEU A 109 19.96 17.70 -8.25
CA LEU A 109 20.54 18.45 -9.36
C LEU A 109 20.25 19.96 -9.31
N ALA A 110 19.31 20.42 -8.48
CA ALA A 110 19.00 21.85 -8.33
C ALA A 110 20.18 22.70 -7.83
N GLY A 111 21.23 22.06 -7.27
CA GLY A 111 22.50 22.72 -6.90
C GLY A 111 23.64 22.50 -7.90
N PHE A 112 23.49 21.60 -8.87
CA PHE A 112 24.48 21.38 -9.93
C PHE A 112 24.10 22.21 -11.16
N ASN A 113 24.59 23.45 -11.20
CA ASN A 113 24.64 24.20 -12.44
C ASN A 113 25.57 23.46 -13.43
N LEU A 114 25.02 22.58 -14.25
CA LEU A 114 25.64 22.17 -15.49
C LEU A 114 25.68 23.43 -16.38
N LYS A 115 26.76 24.21 -16.25
CA LYS A 115 27.02 25.37 -17.12
C LYS A 115 27.04 24.87 -18.57
N GLY A 116 25.98 25.17 -19.31
CA GLY A 116 25.92 24.93 -20.74
C GLY A 116 24.50 24.86 -21.29
N GLY A 117 23.77 25.98 -21.31
CA GLY A 117 22.50 26.01 -22.03
C GLY A 117 21.61 27.23 -21.77
N LYS A 118 21.94 28.34 -22.45
CA LYS A 118 21.09 29.48 -22.86
C LYS A 118 20.03 30.00 -21.87
N GLU A 119 20.29 31.23 -21.43
CA GLU A 119 19.33 32.17 -20.87
C GLU A 119 18.08 32.35 -21.76
N LYS A 120 16.90 32.41 -21.13
CA LYS A 120 15.77 33.26 -21.54
C LYS A 120 14.72 33.33 -20.43
N GLY A 121 14.30 34.55 -20.08
CA GLY A 121 12.90 34.81 -19.71
C GLY A 121 12.60 35.15 -18.25
N THR A 122 12.76 36.42 -17.94
CA THR A 122 12.16 37.24 -16.86
C THR A 122 10.73 36.83 -16.43
N ARG A 123 10.48 36.67 -15.11
CA ARG A 123 9.61 37.55 -14.27
C ARG A 123 9.13 36.91 -12.94
N ALA A 124 9.18 37.76 -11.92
CA ALA A 124 8.25 37.95 -10.79
C ALA A 124 8.28 37.02 -9.55
N ASN A 125 8.75 37.64 -8.46
CA ASN A 125 8.33 37.54 -7.05
C ASN A 125 7.43 36.35 -6.65
N SER A 126 7.99 35.46 -5.83
CA SER A 126 7.20 34.69 -4.87
C SER A 126 8.03 34.46 -3.61
N THR A 127 7.50 34.96 -2.50
CA THR A 127 7.91 34.72 -1.11
C THR A 127 8.20 33.24 -0.85
N PRO A 128 9.20 32.87 -0.02
CA PRO A 128 9.47 31.49 0.29
C PRO A 128 8.29 30.90 1.09
N PRO A 129 7.73 29.73 0.73
CA PRO A 129 6.76 29.08 1.58
C PRO A 129 7.50 28.58 2.84
N SER A 130 7.24 29.27 3.95
CA SER A 130 7.49 28.79 5.30
C SER A 130 6.88 27.39 5.46
N SER A 131 7.69 26.46 5.95
CA SER A 131 7.38 25.21 6.66
C SER A 131 6.19 24.34 6.17
N PRO A 132 6.37 23.01 6.03
CA PRO A 132 5.25 22.13 5.66
C PRO A 132 4.12 22.22 6.70
N PRO A 133 2.84 22.17 6.27
CA PRO A 133 1.71 22.27 7.19
C PRO A 133 1.77 21.11 8.19
N VAL A 134 1.76 21.48 9.47
CA VAL A 134 1.51 20.56 10.58
C VAL A 134 0.16 19.91 10.32
N LEU A 135 0.17 18.60 10.07
CA LEU A 135 -1.05 17.82 9.95
C LEU A 135 -1.81 17.94 11.27
N SER A 136 -2.97 18.60 11.21
CA SER A 136 -3.86 18.77 12.34
C SER A 136 -4.20 17.39 12.93
N LYS A 137 -4.02 17.27 14.25
CA LYS A 137 -4.51 16.14 15.04
C LYS A 137 -6.04 16.15 15.04
N SER A 138 -6.68 15.66 13.99
CA SER A 138 -8.05 15.17 14.09
C SER A 138 -7.99 13.74 14.63
N GLY A 139 -7.96 13.65 15.96
CA GLY A 139 -8.00 12.40 16.70
C GLY A 139 -9.34 11.69 16.51
N ALA A 140 -9.45 10.87 15.48
CA ALA A 140 -10.26 9.66 15.56
C ALA A 140 -9.28 8.54 15.89
N GLY A 141 -9.04 8.35 17.20
CA GLY A 141 -8.20 7.27 17.68
C GLY A 141 -8.79 5.94 17.20
N CYS A 142 -8.09 5.28 16.29
CA CYS A 142 -8.29 3.86 16.05
C CYS A 142 -7.90 3.16 17.35
N GLN A 143 -8.88 2.94 18.22
CA GLN A 143 -8.68 2.17 19.45
C GLN A 143 -8.55 0.71 19.05
N VAL A 144 -7.34 0.30 18.70
CA VAL A 144 -6.97 -1.11 18.72
C VAL A 144 -6.94 -1.50 20.19
N SER A 145 -7.80 -2.43 20.61
CA SER A 145 -7.69 -3.05 21.92
C SER A 145 -6.33 -3.77 21.98
N GLU A 146 -5.35 -3.17 22.65
CA GLU A 146 -4.03 -3.75 22.85
C GLU A 146 -4.14 -4.95 23.79
N THR A 147 -4.27 -6.16 23.24
CA THR A 147 -4.02 -7.36 24.02
C THR A 147 -2.51 -7.45 24.34
N PRO A 148 -2.11 -8.07 25.46
CA PRO A 148 -0.70 -8.20 25.82
C PRO A 148 0.13 -8.91 24.74
N GLU A 149 -0.47 -9.82 23.97
CA GLU A 149 0.16 -10.51 22.85
C GLU A 149 0.47 -9.55 21.70
N VAL A 150 -0.49 -8.69 21.34
CA VAL A 150 -0.32 -7.68 20.28
C VAL A 150 0.79 -6.70 20.67
N ARG A 151 0.84 -6.28 21.94
CA ARG A 151 1.91 -5.42 22.46
C ARG A 151 3.28 -6.10 22.36
N ALA A 152 3.39 -7.35 22.79
CA ALA A 152 4.66 -8.09 22.73
C ALA A 152 5.17 -8.26 21.29
N VAL A 153 4.28 -8.50 20.33
CA VAL A 153 4.62 -8.58 18.90
C VAL A 153 5.07 -7.21 18.37
N ALA A 154 4.36 -6.14 18.71
CA ALA A 154 4.71 -4.78 18.30
C ALA A 154 6.09 -4.36 18.82
N GLU A 155 6.41 -4.64 20.08
CA GLU A 155 7.72 -4.35 20.68
C GLU A 155 8.86 -5.08 19.96
N ARG A 156 8.70 -6.37 19.67
CA ARG A 156 9.67 -7.16 18.91
C ARG A 156 9.87 -6.58 17.51
N PHE A 157 8.78 -6.22 16.83
CA PHE A 157 8.84 -5.63 15.51
C PHE A 157 9.56 -4.28 15.52
N ILE A 158 9.25 -3.40 16.48
CA ILE A 158 9.92 -2.10 16.63
C ILE A 158 11.41 -2.31 16.85
N LYS A 159 11.80 -3.15 17.81
CA LYS A 159 13.21 -3.41 18.16
C LYS A 159 14.00 -3.96 16.96
N ALA A 160 13.42 -4.91 16.22
CA ALA A 160 14.08 -5.51 15.06
C ALA A 160 14.28 -4.53 13.90
N ASN A 161 13.42 -3.51 13.79
CA ASN A 161 13.47 -2.50 12.72
C ASN A 161 14.10 -1.17 13.15
N GLN A 162 14.69 -1.08 14.34
CA GLN A 162 15.45 0.10 14.75
C GLN A 162 16.67 0.27 13.83
N ALA A 163 16.91 1.50 13.37
CA ALA A 163 18.09 1.83 12.58
C ALA A 163 19.36 1.59 13.43
N PRO A 164 20.45 1.07 12.85
CA PRO A 164 21.72 0.96 13.56
C PRO A 164 22.13 2.34 14.09
N ARG A 165 22.48 2.43 15.37
CA ARG A 165 23.07 3.67 15.92
C ARG A 165 24.38 3.90 15.18
N GLN A 166 24.54 5.08 14.59
CA GLN A 166 25.84 5.52 14.10
C GLN A 166 26.76 5.69 15.31
N GLU A 167 27.66 4.73 15.50
CA GLU A 167 28.77 4.91 16.42
C GLU A 167 29.64 6.04 15.87
N LYS A 168 29.71 7.14 16.64
CA LYS A 168 30.64 8.23 16.35
C LYS A 168 32.05 7.65 16.40
N ARG A 169 32.68 7.50 15.24
CA ARG A 169 34.13 7.27 15.17
C ARG A 169 34.81 8.52 15.73
N HIS A 170 35.37 8.40 16.93
CA HIS A 170 36.31 9.36 17.46
C HIS A 170 37.60 9.26 16.62
N VAL A 171 38.00 10.39 16.03
CA VAL A 171 39.29 10.59 15.35
C VAL A 171 40.37 10.72 16.40
#